data_AF-A0A353QIL9-F1
#
_entry.id   AF-A0A353QIL9-F1
#
_cell.length_a   1.000
_cell.length_b   1.000
_cell.length_c   1.000
_cell.angle_alpha   90.00
_cell.angle_beta   90.00
_cell.angle_gamma   90.00
#
_symmetry.space_group_name_H-M   'P 1'
#
loop_
_entity.id
_entity.type
_entity.pdbx_description
1 polymer ?
#
loop_
_entity_poly.entity_id
_entity_poly.type
_entity_poly.pdbx_seq_one_letter_code
_entity_poly.pdbx_strand_id
1 'polypeptide(L)' 'VPEQMDHQKVEGDTVDVLNRLQVPIVIGIGDLGKQNHADHHANITVRAIREIINRAGSDAN' A
#
# COMPACT_ATOMS: atom_id res chain seq x y z
N VAL A 1 -13.38 -23.45 -12.13
CA VAL A 1 -13.96 -23.12 -13.46
C VAL A 1 -12.98 -22.19 -14.14
N PRO A 2 -12.57 -22.43 -15.39
CA PRO A 2 -11.70 -21.50 -16.11
C PRO A 2 -12.37 -20.14 -16.28
N GLU A 3 -11.58 -19.08 -16.27
CA GLU A 3 -12.04 -17.72 -16.53
C GLU A 3 -12.63 -17.61 -17.95
N GLN A 4 -13.80 -16.98 -18.08
CA GLN A 4 -14.49 -16.87 -19.37
C GLN A 4 -13.72 -15.98 -20.35
N MET A 5 -13.72 -16.35 -21.63
CA MET A 5 -12.82 -15.76 -22.65
C MET A 5 -13.10 -14.27 -22.97
N ASP A 6 -14.24 -13.73 -22.52
CA ASP A 6 -14.58 -12.30 -22.63
C ASP A 6 -14.46 -11.56 -21.28
N HIS A 7 -13.87 -12.18 -20.26
CA HIS A 7 -13.63 -11.54 -18.98
C HIS A 7 -12.48 -10.53 -19.10
N GLN A 8 -12.85 -9.26 -19.26
CA GLN A 8 -11.89 -8.18 -19.52
C GLN A 8 -11.17 -7.66 -18.28
N LYS A 9 -11.54 -8.10 -17.06
CA LYS A 9 -10.93 -7.63 -15.81
C LYS A 9 -10.24 -8.77 -15.07
N VAL A 10 -8.96 -8.54 -14.75
CA VAL A 10 -8.22 -9.40 -13.83
C VAL A 10 -8.76 -9.17 -12.42
N GLU A 11 -9.35 -10.21 -11.86
CA GLU A 11 -9.87 -10.20 -10.49
C GLU A 11 -8.85 -10.75 -9.50
N GLY A 12 -8.90 -10.26 -8.27
CA GLY A 12 -8.03 -10.74 -7.18
C GLY A 12 -6.58 -10.23 -7.21
N ASP A 13 -6.27 -9.19 -8.00
CA ASP A 13 -5.00 -8.48 -7.91
C ASP A 13 -5.00 -7.46 -6.76
N THR A 14 -3.82 -6.93 -6.43
CA THR A 14 -3.68 -5.93 -5.34
C THR A 14 -4.65 -4.76 -5.53
N VAL A 15 -4.97 -4.39 -6.76
CA VAL A 15 -5.84 -3.25 -7.07
C VAL A 15 -7.31 -3.60 -6.85
N ASP A 16 -7.75 -4.76 -7.28
CA ASP A 16 -9.10 -5.25 -7.00
C ASP A 16 -9.34 -5.38 -5.49
N VAL A 17 -8.33 -5.85 -4.75
CA VAL A 17 -8.36 -5.91 -3.29
C VAL A 17 -8.41 -4.49 -2.66
N LEU A 18 -7.65 -3.53 -3.17
CA LEU A 18 -7.67 -2.14 -2.68
C LEU A 18 -8.98 -1.41 -3.02
N ASN A 19 -9.60 -1.70 -4.16
CA ASN A 19 -10.86 -1.07 -4.58
C ASN A 19 -12.06 -1.49 -3.72
N ARG A 20 -11.95 -2.64 -3.07
CA ARG A 20 -12.97 -3.13 -2.14
C ARG A 20 -12.78 -2.57 -0.73
N LEU A 21 -11.66 -1.88 -0.47
CA LEU A 21 -11.34 -1.31 0.84
C LEU A 21 -11.87 0.13 0.96
N GLN A 22 -12.79 0.35 1.90
CA GLN A 22 -13.22 1.70 2.32
C GLN A 22 -12.37 2.17 3.50
N VAL A 23 -11.08 2.38 3.27
CA VAL A 23 -10.15 2.86 4.28
C VAL A 23 -9.78 4.32 4.01
N PRO A 24 -9.58 5.15 5.04
CA PRO A 24 -9.39 6.60 4.87
C PRO A 24 -8.04 6.93 4.21
N ILE A 25 -7.08 6.01 4.31
CA ILE A 25 -5.81 6.06 3.62
C ILE A 25 -5.22 4.65 3.51
N VAL A 26 -4.55 4.34 2.41
CA VAL A 26 -3.75 3.12 2.23
C VAL A 26 -2.30 3.53 2.11
N ILE A 27 -1.42 2.90 2.90
CA ILE A 27 0.02 3.15 2.85
C ILE A 27 0.74 1.82 2.57
N GLY A 28 0.99 1.55 1.29
CA GLY A 28 1.78 0.39 0.88
C GLY A 28 3.28 0.67 1.03
N ILE A 29 3.97 -0.15 1.82
CA ILE A 29 5.44 -0.12 1.95
C ILE A 29 5.99 -1.52 1.63
N GLY A 30 6.90 -1.59 0.66
CA GLY A 30 7.56 -2.84 0.27
C GLY A 30 8.59 -3.31 1.30
N ASP A 31 9.30 -4.41 1.00
CA ASP A 31 10.36 -4.93 1.88
C ASP A 31 11.58 -4.01 1.88
N LEU A 32 11.79 -3.31 2.99
CA LEU A 32 13.01 -2.58 3.28
C LEU A 32 14.19 -3.56 3.28
N GLY A 33 15.28 -3.19 2.61
CA GLY A 33 16.48 -4.01 2.49
C GLY A 33 16.44 -5.10 1.42
N LYS A 34 15.27 -5.44 0.83
CA LYS A 34 15.19 -6.38 -0.31
C LYS A 34 15.15 -5.69 -1.68
N GLN A 35 15.29 -4.37 -1.71
CA GLN A 35 15.30 -3.59 -2.95
C GLN A 35 16.71 -3.44 -3.54
N ASN A 36 17.65 -4.35 -3.25
CA ASN A 36 19.05 -4.29 -3.70
C ASN A 36 19.74 -2.96 -3.34
N HIS A 37 19.59 -2.48 -2.10
CA HIS A 37 20.07 -1.17 -1.65
C HIS A 37 19.44 0.05 -2.35
N ALA A 38 18.39 -0.11 -3.16
CA ALA A 38 17.65 1.02 -3.75
C ALA A 38 16.91 1.90 -2.71
N ASP A 39 16.99 1.52 -1.44
CA ASP A 39 16.42 2.13 -0.26
C ASP A 39 17.42 3.02 0.53
N HIS A 40 18.58 3.35 -0.06
CA HIS A 40 19.57 4.31 0.50
C HIS A 40 19.00 5.68 0.92
N HIS A 41 17.80 6.03 0.42
CA HIS A 41 17.04 7.18 0.86
C HIS A 41 15.57 6.78 1.03
N ALA A 42 15.27 5.92 2.01
CA ALA A 42 13.97 5.31 2.37
C ALA A 42 12.83 6.31 2.69
N ASN A 43 12.66 7.33 1.85
CA ASN A 43 11.78 8.47 2.01
C ASN A 43 10.31 8.05 1.97
N ILE A 44 9.93 7.05 1.17
CA ILE A 44 8.55 6.54 1.14
C ILE A 44 8.19 5.87 2.45
N THR A 45 9.13 5.13 3.02
CA THR A 45 9.02 4.52 4.34
C THR A 45 9.00 5.58 5.42
N VAL A 46 9.87 6.58 5.36
CA VAL A 46 9.89 7.70 6.31
C VAL A 46 8.58 8.49 6.26
N ARG A 47 8.01 8.71 5.08
CA ARG A 47 6.72 9.40 4.92
C ARG A 47 5.56 8.54 5.37
N ALA A 48 5.56 7.25 5.06
CA ALA A 48 4.62 6.28 5.59
C ALA A 48 4.63 6.33 7.12
N ILE A 49 5.83 6.25 7.70
CA ILE A 49 6.05 6.36 9.15
C ILE A 49 5.61 7.74 9.68
N ARG A 50 5.92 8.85 9.00
CA ARG A 50 5.51 10.19 9.43
C ARG A 50 4.01 10.40 9.32
N GLU A 51 3.35 9.87 8.30
CA GLU A 51 1.91 9.93 8.14
C GLU A 51 1.20 9.09 9.20
N ILE A 52 1.79 7.95 9.56
CA ILE A 52 1.39 7.14 10.72
C ILE A 52 1.57 7.96 12.01
N ILE A 53 2.72 8.61 12.19
CA ILE A 53 3.03 9.42 13.39
C ILE A 53 2.11 10.65 13.48
N ASN A 54 1.89 11.38 12.40
CA ASN A 54 1.07 12.59 12.40
C ASN A 54 -0.39 12.29 12.72
N ARG A 55 -0.93 11.19 12.17
CA ARG A 55 -2.25 10.72 12.58
C ARG A 55 -2.27 10.25 14.04
N ALA A 56 -1.25 9.54 14.50
CA ALA A 56 -1.17 9.09 15.90
C ALA A 56 -0.97 10.24 16.90
N GLY A 57 -0.22 11.29 16.54
CA GLY A 57 0.04 12.46 17.38
C GLY A 57 -1.09 13.49 17.37
N SER A 58 -2.04 13.39 16.43
CA SER A 58 -3.25 14.22 16.40
C SER A 58 -4.26 13.82 17.48
N ASP A 59 -4.09 12.66 18.12
CA ASP A 59 -4.97 12.12 19.17
C ASP A 59 -4.52 12.47 20.60
N ALA A 60 -3.40 13.19 20.78
CA ALA A 60 -2.81 13.52 22.08
C ALA A 60 -3.17 14.92 22.64
N ASN A 61 -4.22 15.57 22.12
CA ASN A 61 -4.77 16.83 22.65
C ASN A 61 -6.25 16.68 22.99
#